data_AF-A0A9D7QPZ5-F1
#
_entry.id   AF-A0A9D7QPZ5-F1
#
_cell.length_a   1.000
_cell.length_b   1.000
_cell.length_c   1.000
_cell.angle_alpha   90.00
_cell.angle_beta   90.00
_cell.angle_gamma   90.00
#
_symmetry.space_group_name_H-M   'P 1'
#
loop_
_entity.id
_entity.type
_entity.pdbx_description
1 polymer ?
#
loop_
_entity_poly.entity_id
_entity_poly.type
_entity_poly.pdbx_seq_one_letter_code
_entity_poly.pdbx_strand_id
1 'polypeptide(L)'
;MQQSLPAAFDVWPTYSKPFEQAFRQKFLLLSRWLARNRDKLAWNLAHGLVAASGQVHFVDEPLGHVMADGLVELNLFGRGAYEYVATIRDIVLSDIPEAVALLALDLAELYNLGVRQRVSGNKAFQRAVLQLAASLRKDASLSSAAQLEALAHAEAQRRKMHPYSDGIAAS
;
A
#
# COMPACT_ATOMS: atom_id res chain seq x y z
N MET A 1 3.91 -9.39 31.63
CA MET A 1 3.87 -7.96 31.22
C MET A 1 3.50 -7.92 29.75
N GLN A 2 2.23 -7.68 29.44
CA GLN A 2 1.76 -7.47 28.07
C GLN A 2 1.71 -5.96 27.85
N GLN A 3 2.59 -5.44 26.99
CA GLN A 3 2.45 -4.09 26.47
C GLN A 3 1.25 -4.09 25.50
N SER A 4 0.12 -3.58 25.97
CA SER A 4 -1.03 -3.27 25.13
C SER A 4 -0.66 -2.10 24.22
N LEU A 5 -0.84 -2.29 22.91
CA LEU A 5 -0.71 -1.25 21.89
C LEU A 5 -1.45 0.03 22.33
N PRO A 6 -0.79 1.20 22.39
CA PRO A 6 -1.39 2.40 22.98
C PRO A 6 -2.40 3.03 22.03
N ALA A 7 -3.64 3.20 22.50
CA ALA A 7 -4.57 4.33 22.31
C ALA A 7 -4.82 4.96 20.92
N ALA A 8 -4.20 4.48 19.83
CA ALA A 8 -4.33 5.07 18.50
C ALA A 8 -5.60 4.61 17.74
N PHE A 9 -6.33 3.63 18.29
CA PHE A 9 -7.52 3.04 17.67
C PHE A 9 -8.83 3.31 18.41
N ASP A 10 -8.84 4.17 19.45
CA ASP A 10 -10.10 4.65 20.06
C ASP A 10 -10.75 5.72 19.18
N VAL A 11 -11.07 5.33 17.95
CA VAL A 11 -11.99 6.06 17.09
C VAL A 11 -13.39 5.62 17.50
N TRP A 12 -14.06 6.45 18.31
CA TRP A 12 -15.42 6.21 18.80
C TRP A 12 -16.35 5.77 17.63
N PRO A 13 -17.20 4.73 17.79
CA PRO A 13 -17.85 4.00 16.68
C PRO A 13 -18.69 4.81 15.66
N THR A 14 -19.00 6.08 15.96
CA THR A 14 -19.83 6.91 15.09
C THR A 14 -19.00 7.66 14.03
N TYR A 15 -17.71 7.90 14.26
CA TYR A 15 -16.88 8.80 13.45
C TYR A 15 -15.82 8.10 12.59
N SER A 16 -15.61 6.80 12.79
CA SER A 16 -14.78 5.95 11.93
C SER A 16 -15.46 5.63 10.59
N LYS A 17 -16.79 5.81 10.47
CA LYS A 17 -17.57 5.34 9.31
C LYS A 17 -17.04 5.82 7.95
N PRO A 18 -16.64 7.09 7.74
CA PRO A 18 -16.08 7.52 6.46
C PRO A 18 -14.73 6.84 6.15
N PHE A 19 -13.88 6.65 7.15
CA PHE A 19 -12.60 5.96 7.00
C PHE A 19 -12.78 4.46 6.78
N GLU A 20 -13.72 3.84 7.49
CA GLU A 20 -14.08 2.44 7.31
C GLU A 20 -14.66 2.20 5.91
N GLN A 21 -15.52 3.11 5.43
CA GLN A 21 -16.07 3.04 4.09
C GLN A 21 -14.98 3.21 3.01
N ALA A 22 -14.10 4.20 3.16
CA ALA A 22 -12.96 4.40 2.27
C ALA A 22 -12.03 3.19 2.26
N PHE A 23 -11.72 2.62 3.44
CA PHE A 23 -10.93 1.40 3.56
C PHE A 23 -11.58 0.21 2.85
N ARG A 24 -12.88 -0.02 3.08
CA ARG A 24 -13.65 -1.10 2.41
C ARG A 24 -13.66 -0.91 0.88
N GLN A 25 -13.85 0.33 0.40
CA GLN A 25 -13.84 0.63 -1.03
C GLN A 25 -12.44 0.41 -1.65
N LYS A 26 -11.36 0.86 -0.99
CA LYS A 26 -9.98 0.57 -1.42
C LYS A 26 -9.72 -0.93 -1.46
N PHE A 27 -10.11 -1.66 -0.42
CA PHE A 27 -9.96 -3.11 -0.35
C PHE A 27 -10.73 -3.85 -1.46
N LEU A 28 -11.95 -3.42 -1.78
CA LEU A 28 -12.72 -3.97 -2.90
C LEU A 28 -12.09 -3.67 -4.26
N LEU A 29 -11.52 -2.48 -4.45
CA LEU A 29 -10.80 -2.14 -5.68
C LEU A 29 -9.53 -2.98 -5.81
N LEU A 30 -8.80 -3.14 -4.70
CA LEU A 30 -7.59 -3.94 -4.62
C LEU A 30 -7.87 -5.42 -4.93
N SER A 31 -8.89 -6.01 -4.31
CA SER A 31 -9.25 -7.41 -4.53
C SER A 31 -9.69 -7.68 -5.97
N ARG A 32 -10.45 -6.77 -6.59
CA ARG A 32 -10.81 -6.84 -8.01
C ARG A 32 -9.59 -6.65 -8.92
N TRP A 33 -8.66 -5.78 -8.55
CA TRP A 33 -7.42 -5.61 -9.30
C TRP A 33 -6.57 -6.88 -9.24
N LEU A 34 -6.40 -7.47 -8.06
CA LEU A 34 -5.65 -8.70 -7.87
C LEU A 34 -6.30 -9.85 -8.66
N ALA A 35 -7.61 -10.03 -8.57
CA ALA A 35 -8.33 -11.06 -9.31
C ALA A 35 -8.13 -11.00 -10.84
N ARG A 36 -7.90 -9.80 -11.41
CA ARG A 36 -7.68 -9.60 -12.86
C ARG A 36 -6.23 -9.67 -13.32
N ASN A 37 -5.29 -9.69 -12.38
CA ASN A 37 -3.86 -9.63 -12.69
C ASN A 37 -3.04 -10.74 -12.04
N ARG A 38 -3.67 -11.57 -11.19
CA ARG A 38 -3.01 -12.69 -10.51
C ARG A 38 -2.40 -13.69 -11.48
N ASP A 39 -3.08 -13.96 -12.57
CA ASP A 39 -2.64 -14.82 -13.67
C ASP A 39 -1.42 -14.27 -14.43
N LYS A 40 -1.17 -12.97 -14.32
CA LYS A 40 -0.02 -12.29 -14.95
C LYS A 40 1.23 -12.29 -14.07
N LEU A 41 1.09 -12.67 -12.79
CA LEU A 41 2.18 -12.70 -11.84
C LEU A 41 2.79 -14.10 -11.81
N ALA A 42 4.11 -14.16 -12.01
CA ALA A 42 4.88 -15.38 -11.93
C ALA A 42 6.22 -15.11 -11.22
N TRP A 43 6.79 -16.13 -10.57
CA TRP A 43 8.09 -16.04 -9.95
C TRP A 43 8.88 -17.32 -10.17
N ASN A 44 10.20 -17.18 -10.35
CA ASN A 44 11.12 -18.30 -10.51
C ASN A 44 12.23 -18.17 -9.46
N LEU A 45 12.38 -19.17 -8.59
CA LEU A 45 13.37 -19.20 -7.51
C LEU A 45 14.56 -20.09 -7.90
N ALA A 46 15.74 -19.50 -7.94
CA ALA A 46 17.00 -20.22 -7.95
C ALA A 46 17.45 -20.46 -6.50
N HIS A 47 17.90 -21.69 -6.22
CA HIS A 47 18.41 -22.04 -4.89
C HIS A 47 19.89 -21.66 -4.80
N GLY A 48 20.23 -20.75 -3.89
CA GLY A 48 21.61 -20.44 -3.51
C GLY A 48 22.00 -21.12 -2.20
N LEU A 49 23.30 -21.32 -1.98
CA LEU A 49 23.87 -22.01 -0.82
C LEU A 49 23.58 -21.32 0.54
N VAL A 50 23.10 -20.07 0.52
CA VAL A 50 22.82 -19.26 1.73
C VAL A 50 21.45 -18.54 1.66
N ALA A 51 20.88 -18.33 0.47
CA ALA A 51 19.55 -17.74 0.27
C ALA A 51 18.95 -18.22 -1.06
N ALA A 52 17.63 -18.47 -1.10
CA ALA A 52 16.93 -18.66 -2.36
C ALA A 52 16.59 -17.30 -2.96
N SER A 53 16.87 -17.07 -4.23
CA SER A 53 16.64 -15.78 -4.87
C SER A 53 16.13 -15.94 -6.30
N GLY A 54 15.40 -14.96 -6.79
CA GLY A 54 14.65 -15.14 -8.02
C GLY A 54 14.06 -13.87 -8.60
N GLN A 55 13.55 -13.96 -9.81
CA GLN A 55 12.86 -12.86 -10.46
C GLN A 55 11.35 -13.02 -10.37
N VAL A 56 10.69 -11.92 -10.02
CA VAL A 56 9.24 -11.77 -10.13
C VAL A 56 8.94 -11.13 -11.47
N HIS A 57 7.98 -11.69 -12.19
CA HIS A 57 7.56 -11.28 -13.52
C HIS A 57 6.12 -10.82 -13.50
N PHE A 58 5.82 -9.88 -14.39
CA PHE A 58 4.47 -9.45 -14.70
C PHE A 58 4.30 -9.43 -16.22
N VAL A 59 3.43 -10.29 -16.75
CA VAL A 59 3.27 -10.49 -18.21
C VAL A 59 4.64 -10.80 -18.85
N ASP A 60 5.32 -11.82 -18.31
CA ASP A 60 6.64 -12.33 -18.74
C ASP A 60 7.82 -11.33 -18.69
N GLU A 61 7.58 -10.06 -18.37
CA GLU A 61 8.62 -9.06 -18.17
C GLU A 61 9.06 -9.01 -16.70
N PRO A 62 10.36 -8.84 -16.41
CA PRO A 62 10.85 -8.75 -15.04
C PRO A 62 10.25 -7.53 -14.35
N LEU A 63 9.52 -7.80 -13.27
CA LEU A 63 8.92 -6.80 -12.41
C LEU A 63 9.85 -6.46 -11.23
N GLY A 64 10.57 -7.46 -10.71
CA GLY A 64 11.38 -7.31 -9.52
C GLY A 64 12.20 -8.54 -9.18
N HIS A 65 12.80 -8.50 -7.99
CA HIS A 65 13.59 -9.57 -7.42
C HIS A 65 13.01 -10.01 -6.08
N VAL A 66 12.92 -11.31 -5.86
CA VAL A 66 12.54 -11.92 -4.58
C VAL A 66 13.77 -12.60 -3.96
N MET A 67 13.97 -12.43 -2.66
CA MET A 67 15.03 -13.07 -1.89
C MET A 67 14.43 -13.73 -0.66
N ALA A 68 14.92 -14.91 -0.30
CA ALA A 68 14.50 -15.67 0.87
C ALA A 68 15.74 -16.16 1.63
N ASP A 69 16.10 -15.46 2.71
CA ASP A 69 17.27 -15.67 3.56
C ASP A 69 16.89 -15.90 5.04
N GLY A 70 15.67 -16.40 5.27
CA GLY A 70 15.05 -16.59 6.58
C GLY A 70 13.68 -15.93 6.66
N LEU A 71 13.50 -14.83 5.94
CA LEU A 71 12.24 -14.15 5.62
C LEU A 71 12.25 -13.81 4.12
N VAL A 72 11.08 -13.61 3.50
CA VAL A 72 11.04 -13.25 2.08
C VAL A 72 11.03 -11.72 1.93
N GLU A 73 11.90 -11.21 1.07
CA GLU A 73 11.91 -9.82 0.64
C GLU A 73 11.56 -9.73 -0.85
N LEU A 74 10.65 -8.83 -1.19
CA LEU A 74 10.26 -8.50 -2.57
C LEU A 74 10.72 -7.08 -2.90
N ASN A 75 11.53 -6.94 -3.95
CA ASN A 75 12.05 -5.67 -4.43
C ASN A 75 11.55 -5.41 -5.85
N LEU A 76 10.81 -4.33 -6.11
CA LEU A 76 10.39 -3.99 -7.48
C LEU A 76 11.44 -3.14 -8.19
N PHE A 77 11.71 -3.46 -9.45
CA PHE A 77 12.63 -2.69 -10.27
C PHE A 77 12.03 -1.35 -10.70
N GLY A 78 12.88 -0.34 -10.68
CA GLY A 78 12.68 0.98 -11.28
C GLY A 78 13.22 1.01 -12.69
N ARG A 79 13.99 2.05 -13.00
CA ARG A 79 14.60 2.22 -14.32
C ARG A 79 15.89 1.40 -14.39
N GLY A 80 15.73 0.10 -14.62
CA GLY A 80 16.83 -0.88 -14.63
C GLY A 80 16.89 -1.74 -13.37
N ALA A 81 17.64 -2.84 -13.43
CA ALA A 81 17.62 -3.92 -12.43
C ALA A 81 18.27 -3.56 -11.08
N TYR A 82 19.03 -2.47 -11.00
CA TYR A 82 19.79 -2.09 -9.80
C TYR A 82 19.15 -0.95 -9.00
N GLU A 83 18.07 -0.35 -9.53
CA GLU A 83 17.32 0.67 -8.82
C GLU A 83 15.99 0.10 -8.38
N TYR A 84 15.75 0.02 -7.07
CA TYR A 84 14.46 -0.40 -6.54
C TYR A 84 13.51 0.78 -6.37
N VAL A 85 12.24 0.58 -6.72
CA VAL A 85 11.17 1.57 -6.50
C VAL A 85 10.56 1.38 -5.12
N ALA A 86 10.53 0.14 -4.64
CA ALA A 86 10.01 -0.22 -3.33
C ALA A 86 10.48 -1.62 -2.94
N THR A 87 10.49 -1.86 -1.63
CA THR A 87 10.83 -3.13 -0.99
C THR A 87 9.77 -3.48 0.04
N ILE A 88 9.29 -4.72 0.01
CA ILE A 88 8.43 -5.30 1.04
C ILE A 88 9.20 -6.46 1.67
N ARG A 89 9.18 -6.56 3.00
CA ARG A 89 9.90 -7.58 3.77
C ARG A 89 8.92 -8.46 4.54
N ASP A 90 9.44 -9.55 5.08
CA ASP A 90 8.73 -10.44 5.99
C ASP A 90 7.46 -11.07 5.38
N ILE A 91 7.48 -11.33 4.08
CA ILE A 91 6.35 -11.97 3.38
C ILE A 91 6.50 -13.49 3.35
N VAL A 92 5.39 -14.21 3.21
CA VAL A 92 5.39 -15.63 2.87
C VAL A 92 5.27 -15.77 1.36
N LEU A 93 5.84 -16.84 0.78
CA LEU A 93 5.76 -17.08 -0.68
C LEU A 93 4.33 -17.11 -1.22
N SER A 94 3.35 -17.59 -0.45
CA SER A 94 1.93 -17.59 -0.83
C SER A 94 1.34 -16.20 -1.00
N ASP A 95 1.93 -15.21 -0.34
CA ASP A 95 1.38 -13.86 -0.17
C ASP A 95 2.03 -12.85 -1.14
N ILE A 96 2.95 -13.30 -2.00
CA ILE A 96 3.60 -12.45 -3.02
C ILE A 96 2.57 -11.71 -3.89
N PRO A 97 1.49 -12.35 -4.39
CA PRO A 97 0.47 -11.64 -5.18
C PRO A 97 -0.19 -10.49 -4.41
N GLU A 98 -0.51 -10.73 -3.14
CA GLU A 98 -1.11 -9.76 -2.22
C GLU A 98 -0.13 -8.62 -1.91
N ALA A 99 1.15 -8.93 -1.68
CA ALA A 99 2.22 -7.95 -1.48
C ALA A 99 2.40 -7.04 -2.72
N VAL A 100 2.43 -7.63 -3.92
CA VAL A 100 2.49 -6.86 -5.18
C VAL A 100 1.25 -5.96 -5.34
N ALA A 101 0.08 -6.46 -4.96
CA ALA A 101 -1.16 -5.69 -5.04
C ALA A 101 -1.14 -4.48 -4.09
N LEU A 102 -0.77 -4.68 -2.82
CA LEU A 102 -0.66 -3.59 -1.85
C LEU A 102 0.32 -2.51 -2.34
N LEU A 103 1.46 -2.94 -2.88
CA LEU A 103 2.40 -2.01 -3.48
C LEU A 103 1.82 -1.27 -4.69
N ALA A 104 1.13 -1.97 -5.59
CA ALA A 104 0.46 -1.32 -6.72
C ALA A 104 -0.57 -0.28 -6.27
N LEU A 105 -1.26 -0.52 -5.15
CA LEU A 105 -2.15 0.45 -4.52
C LEU A 105 -1.38 1.68 -4.02
N ASP A 106 -0.30 1.49 -3.26
CA ASP A 106 0.52 2.60 -2.75
C ASP A 106 1.10 3.44 -3.89
N LEU A 107 1.60 2.80 -4.96
CA LEU A 107 2.10 3.49 -6.15
C LEU A 107 0.99 4.29 -6.86
N ALA A 108 -0.21 3.74 -6.94
CA ALA A 108 -1.37 4.41 -7.53
C ALA A 108 -1.82 5.63 -6.71
N GLU A 109 -1.80 5.53 -5.38
CA GLU A 109 -2.13 6.63 -4.47
C GLU A 109 -1.09 7.75 -4.54
N LEU A 110 0.20 7.42 -4.52
CA LEU A 110 1.28 8.38 -4.66
C LEU A 110 1.27 9.08 -6.02
N TYR A 111 0.94 8.36 -7.11
CA TYR A 111 0.67 8.98 -8.40
C TYR A 111 -0.48 9.98 -8.33
N ASN A 112 -1.57 9.62 -7.62
CA ASN A 112 -2.71 10.51 -7.45
C ASN A 112 -2.38 11.78 -6.68
N LEU A 113 -1.46 11.70 -5.72
CA LEU A 113 -0.90 12.80 -4.95
C LEU A 113 0.12 13.66 -5.72
N GLY A 114 0.43 13.34 -6.98
CA GLY A 114 1.40 14.07 -7.79
C GLY A 114 2.86 13.79 -7.40
N VAL A 115 3.10 12.79 -6.56
CA VAL A 115 4.46 12.36 -6.19
C VAL A 115 5.07 11.65 -7.38
N ARG A 116 6.16 12.22 -7.93
CA ARG A 116 6.90 11.59 -9.02
C ARG A 116 7.70 10.42 -8.48
N GLN A 117 7.21 9.22 -8.73
CA GLN A 117 7.94 7.99 -8.43
C GLN A 117 8.92 7.64 -9.56
N ARG A 118 9.95 6.87 -9.20
CA ARG A 118 10.76 6.17 -10.20
C ARG A 118 9.85 5.23 -10.98
N VAL A 119 9.96 5.27 -12.30
CA VAL A 119 9.11 4.49 -13.19
C VAL A 119 9.62 3.06 -13.27
N SER A 120 8.75 2.08 -13.06
CA SER A 120 9.09 0.67 -13.32
C SER A 120 9.45 0.48 -14.79
N GLY A 121 10.50 -0.29 -15.07
CA GLY A 121 10.88 -0.70 -16.43
C GLY A 121 9.81 -1.53 -17.13
N ASN A 122 8.93 -2.21 -16.37
CA ASN A 122 7.83 -3.01 -16.89
C ASN A 122 6.63 -2.10 -17.24
N LYS A 123 6.43 -1.87 -18.54
CA LYS A 123 5.39 -0.94 -19.03
C LYS A 123 3.97 -1.48 -18.79
N ALA A 124 3.78 -2.80 -18.86
CA ALA A 124 2.49 -3.44 -18.63
C ALA A 124 2.04 -3.24 -17.18
N PHE A 125 2.95 -3.45 -16.22
CA PHE A 125 2.72 -3.19 -14.81
C PHE A 125 2.47 -1.70 -14.55
N GLN A 126 3.28 -0.80 -15.12
CA GLN A 126 3.06 0.64 -14.99
C GLN A 126 1.66 1.04 -15.48
N ARG A 127 1.21 0.51 -16.63
CA ARG A 127 -0.12 0.75 -17.15
C ARG A 127 -1.21 0.23 -16.21
N ALA A 128 -1.02 -0.95 -15.61
CA ALA A 128 -1.95 -1.52 -14.63
C ALA A 128 -2.06 -0.64 -13.36
N VAL A 129 -0.94 -0.08 -12.89
CA VAL A 129 -0.93 0.88 -11.78
C VAL A 129 -1.66 2.17 -12.15
N LEU A 130 -1.43 2.72 -13.35
CA LEU A 130 -2.14 3.92 -13.82
C LEU A 130 -3.66 3.71 -13.96
N GLN A 131 -4.07 2.52 -14.41
CA GLN A 131 -5.49 2.14 -14.47
C GLN A 131 -6.10 2.01 -13.07
N LEU A 132 -5.34 1.47 -12.11
CA LEU A 132 -5.76 1.42 -10.71
C LEU A 132 -5.89 2.84 -10.12
N ALA A 133 -4.92 3.72 -10.38
CA ALA A 133 -4.94 5.12 -9.96
C ALA A 133 -6.15 5.87 -10.52
N ALA A 134 -6.47 5.67 -11.80
CA ALA A 134 -7.67 6.23 -12.43
C ALA A 134 -8.95 5.68 -11.79
N SER A 135 -8.96 4.40 -11.39
CA SER A 135 -10.10 3.79 -10.70
C SER A 135 -10.29 4.35 -9.29
N LEU A 136 -9.19 4.62 -8.56
CA LEU A 136 -9.22 5.28 -7.25
C LEU A 136 -9.76 6.72 -7.37
N ARG A 137 -9.37 7.47 -8.40
CA ARG A 137 -9.86 8.85 -8.63
C ARG A 137 -11.35 8.94 -8.98
N LYS A 138 -11.94 7.89 -9.56
CA LYS A 138 -13.36 7.89 -9.95
C LYS A 138 -14.30 7.95 -8.75
N ASP A 139 -13.86 7.47 -7.59
CA ASP A 139 -14.61 7.58 -6.36
C ASP A 139 -14.17 8.81 -5.58
N ALA A 140 -15.01 9.84 -5.53
CA ALA A 140 -14.71 11.10 -4.84
C ALA A 140 -14.40 10.88 -3.34
N SER A 141 -14.99 9.84 -2.73
CA SER A 141 -14.75 9.47 -1.33
C SER A 141 -13.37 8.85 -1.09
N LEU A 142 -12.69 8.41 -2.14
CA LEU A 142 -11.32 7.88 -2.09
C LEU A 142 -10.25 8.93 -2.40
N SER A 143 -10.64 10.14 -2.78
CA SER A 143 -9.70 11.21 -3.03
C SER A 143 -8.94 11.61 -1.76
N SER A 144 -7.66 11.92 -1.90
CA SER A 144 -6.84 12.37 -0.77
C SER A 144 -7.38 13.67 -0.15
N ALA A 145 -8.01 14.53 -0.96
CA ALA A 145 -8.72 15.72 -0.46
C ALA A 145 -9.91 15.36 0.44
N ALA A 146 -10.78 14.42 0.02
CA ALA A 146 -11.92 13.98 0.83
C ALA A 146 -11.49 13.25 2.12
N GLN A 147 -10.38 12.50 2.07
CA GLN A 147 -9.81 11.85 3.26
C GLN A 147 -9.20 12.87 4.24
N LEU A 148 -8.49 13.88 3.72
CA LEU A 148 -7.94 14.98 4.53
C LEU A 148 -9.04 15.86 5.13
N GLU A 149 -10.10 16.13 4.37
CA GLU A 149 -11.27 16.87 4.85
C GLU A 149 -12.02 16.09 5.95
N ALA A 150 -12.20 14.77 5.76
CA ALA A 150 -12.77 13.90 6.78
C ALA A 150 -11.90 13.85 8.05
N LEU A 151 -10.56 13.85 7.91
CA LEU A 151 -9.60 13.92 9.02
C LEU A 151 -9.71 15.25 9.76
N ALA A 152 -9.65 16.38 9.03
CA ALA A 152 -9.76 17.71 9.59
C ALA A 152 -11.11 17.92 10.29
N HIS A 153 -12.20 17.42 9.72
CA HIS A 153 -13.53 17.45 10.33
C HIS A 153 -13.58 16.60 11.61
N ALA A 154 -13.02 15.39 11.60
CA ALA A 154 -12.93 14.54 12.79
C ALA A 154 -12.09 15.19 13.90
N GLU A 155 -10.95 15.82 13.56
CA GLU A 155 -10.10 16.54 14.52
C GLU A 155 -10.78 17.79 15.10
N ALA A 156 -11.41 18.60 14.26
CA ALA A 156 -12.15 19.79 14.71
C ALA A 156 -13.30 19.42 15.66
N GLN A 157 -13.98 18.29 15.42
CA GLN A 157 -15.02 17.80 16.31
C GLN A 157 -14.49 17.19 17.61
N ARG A 158 -13.34 16.48 17.58
CA ARG A 158 -12.66 16.04 18.81
C ARG A 158 -12.32 17.22 19.71
N ARG A 159 -11.80 18.31 19.14
CA ARG A 159 -11.48 19.56 19.87
C ARG A 159 -12.72 20.24 20.47
N LYS A 160 -13.87 20.19 19.78
CA LYS A 160 -15.14 20.73 20.31
C LYS A 160 -15.71 19.90 21.47
N MET A 161 -15.51 18.59 21.45
CA MET A 161 -16.03 17.67 22.48
C MET A 161 -15.09 17.51 23.69
N HIS A 162 -13.79 17.77 23.52
CA HIS A 162 -12.81 17.87 24.60
C HIS A 162 -12.12 19.25 24.60
N PRO A 163 -12.78 20.30 25.13
CA PRO A 163 -12.23 21.66 25.14
C PRO A 163 -11.06 21.87 26.13
N TYR A 164 -10.69 20.87 26.94
CA TYR A 164 -9.73 20.99 28.05
C TYR A 164 -8.42 20.19 27.89
N SER A 165 -7.92 19.99 26.66
CA SER A 165 -6.57 19.40 26.47
C SER A 165 -5.43 20.43 26.41
N ASP A 166 -5.72 21.73 26.39
CA ASP A 166 -4.70 22.79 26.31
C ASP A 166 -4.39 23.42 27.68
N GLY A 167 -4.40 22.61 28.75
CA GLY A 167 -4.33 23.11 30.14
C GLY A 167 -3.43 22.33 31.10
N ILE A 168 -2.52 21.47 30.64
CA ILE A 168 -1.47 20.89 31.51
C ILE A 168 -0.13 20.92 30.80
N ALA A 169 0.41 22.12 30.60
CA ALA A 169 1.84 22.35 30.36
C ALA A 169 2.21 23.81 30.63
N ALA A 170 2.12 24.25 31.88
CA ALA A 170 2.96 25.32 32.42
C ALA A 170 2.86 25.26 33.95
N SER A 171 3.91 24.67 34.54
CA SER A 171 4.53 24.94 35.85
C SER A 171 3.65 25.29 37.04
#